data_AF-D8Q003-F1
#
_entry.id   AF-D8Q003-F1
#
_cell.length_a   1.000
_cell.length_b   1.000
_cell.length_c   1.000
_cell.angle_alpha   90.00
_cell.angle_beta   90.00
_cell.angle_gamma   90.00
#
_symmetry.space_group_name_H-M   'P 1'
#
loop_
_entity.id
_entity.type
_entity.pdbx_description
1 polymer ?
#
loop_
_entity_poly.entity_id
_entity_poly.type
_entity_poly.pdbx_seq_one_letter_code
_entity_poly.pdbx_strand_id
1 'polypeptide(L)'
;MLASSVPTQVVPTNLPEHILSIIASQLARQSQLEQQGPSASTTASSARLPATSKAACHLSAVPQDSAPPPATSDAVPAQLVAEAHNVVAQSSSSAPRSATASRGSSFKDGHVELSGNESFGSGICVLPVLAPWEAIRSLTVTCPITINDLHLILYQATKLERAVFSSIVQDTKKARCRVDINVNNLRELIIEDVRTPIGSIFDDLEALELEEILVSYTSTSALCEDEDGYCQFLEDMAQDRKPGNIIIYSNDSWYRDARAQGLQEQLEASSNWTAAVI
;
A
#
# COMPACT_ATOMS: atom_id res chain seq x y z
N MET A 1 19.09 8.90 -49.69
CA MET A 1 17.76 8.58 -49.16
C MET A 1 17.87 7.28 -48.39
N LEU A 2 17.36 7.21 -47.15
CA LEU A 2 17.29 5.99 -46.36
C LEU A 2 15.83 5.81 -45.93
N ALA A 3 15.30 4.61 -46.09
CA ALA A 3 13.90 4.31 -45.75
C ALA A 3 13.75 4.14 -44.23
N SER A 4 12.74 4.79 -43.65
CA SER A 4 12.35 4.56 -42.25
C SER A 4 11.38 3.38 -42.18
N SER A 5 11.80 2.29 -41.53
CA SER A 5 10.95 1.12 -41.29
C SER A 5 10.13 1.32 -40.00
N VAL A 6 8.82 1.45 -40.14
CA VAL A 6 7.89 1.51 -39.00
C VAL A 6 7.87 0.15 -38.29
N PRO A 7 8.01 0.07 -36.95
CA PRO A 7 7.88 -1.18 -36.22
C PRO A 7 6.41 -1.58 -36.09
N THR A 8 6.03 -2.72 -36.69
CA THR A 8 4.69 -3.29 -36.54
C THR A 8 4.50 -3.80 -35.10
N GLN A 9 3.64 -3.15 -34.33
CA GLN A 9 3.29 -3.58 -32.98
C GLN A 9 2.39 -4.82 -33.03
N VAL A 10 2.87 -5.95 -32.51
CA VAL A 10 2.09 -7.21 -32.45
C VAL A 10 1.20 -7.19 -31.22
N VAL A 11 -0.12 -7.15 -31.42
CA VAL A 11 -1.12 -7.24 -30.35
C VAL A 11 -1.33 -8.72 -29.97
N PRO A 12 -1.24 -9.12 -28.69
CA PRO A 12 -1.53 -10.49 -28.26
C PRO A 12 -3.02 -10.81 -28.43
N THR A 13 -3.36 -11.80 -29.25
CA THR A 13 -4.73 -12.11 -29.68
C THR A 13 -5.60 -12.86 -28.64
N ASN A 14 -5.06 -13.18 -27.45
CA ASN A 14 -5.67 -14.06 -26.46
C ASN A 14 -5.89 -13.36 -25.11
N LEU A 15 -6.60 -12.22 -25.11
CA LEU A 15 -7.14 -11.58 -23.91
C LEU A 15 -8.67 -11.73 -23.91
N PRO A 16 -9.31 -12.16 -22.80
CA PRO A 16 -10.76 -12.22 -22.72
C PRO A 16 -11.41 -10.86 -23.02
N GLU A 17 -12.49 -10.84 -23.81
CA GLU A 17 -13.11 -9.61 -24.30
C GLU A 17 -13.56 -8.65 -23.19
N HIS A 18 -13.94 -9.18 -22.02
CA HIS A 18 -14.30 -8.37 -20.86
C HIS A 18 -13.12 -7.56 -20.31
N ILE A 19 -11.90 -8.12 -20.31
CA ILE A 19 -10.69 -7.41 -19.86
C ILE A 19 -10.32 -6.32 -20.87
N LEU A 20 -10.42 -6.61 -22.16
CA LEU A 20 -10.21 -5.61 -23.23
C LEU A 20 -11.24 -4.46 -23.12
N SER A 21 -12.50 -4.76 -22.80
CA SER A 21 -13.55 -3.77 -22.56
C SER A 21 -13.25 -2.87 -21.34
N ILE A 22 -12.76 -3.46 -20.24
CA ILE A 22 -12.35 -2.70 -19.04
C ILE A 22 -11.17 -1.78 -19.36
N ILE A 23 -10.12 -2.29 -20.02
CA ILE A 23 -8.93 -1.52 -20.39
C ILE A 23 -9.30 -0.38 -21.36
N ALA A 24 -10.10 -0.65 -22.39
CA ALA A 24 -10.59 0.37 -23.32
C ALA A 24 -11.43 1.45 -22.61
N SER A 25 -12.28 1.04 -21.66
CA SER A 25 -13.10 1.97 -20.87
C SER A 25 -12.27 2.86 -19.94
N GLN A 26 -11.18 2.34 -19.36
CA GLN A 26 -10.26 3.12 -18.54
C GLN A 26 -9.44 4.12 -19.38
N LEU A 27 -8.91 3.69 -20.53
CA LEU A 27 -8.18 4.56 -21.46
C LEU A 27 -9.07 5.69 -22.00
N ALA A 28 -10.32 5.39 -22.39
CA ALA A 28 -11.28 6.39 -22.84
C ALA A 28 -11.60 7.45 -21.78
N ARG A 29 -11.65 7.07 -20.49
CA ARG A 29 -11.84 8.01 -19.37
C ARG A 29 -10.62 8.89 -19.12
N GLN A 30 -9.39 8.38 -19.29
CA GLN A 30 -8.20 9.23 -19.23
C GLN A 30 -8.22 10.30 -20.33
N SER A 31 -8.56 9.94 -21.57
CA SER A 31 -8.62 10.89 -22.69
C SER A 31 -9.66 12.01 -22.53
N GLN A 32 -10.68 11.83 -21.70
CA GLN A 32 -11.66 12.89 -21.40
C GLN A 32 -11.17 13.87 -20.33
N LEU A 33 -10.36 13.42 -19.35
CA LEU A 33 -9.87 14.28 -18.26
C LEU A 33 -8.86 15.33 -18.74
N GLU A 34 -8.05 15.02 -19.77
CA GLU A 34 -7.11 16.00 -20.35
C GLU A 34 -7.79 17.09 -21.22
N GLN A 35 -9.08 16.96 -21.54
CA GLN A 35 -9.81 17.96 -22.35
C GLN A 35 -10.70 18.92 -21.55
N GLN A 36 -10.91 18.70 -20.24
CA GLN A 36 -11.68 19.62 -19.40
C GLN A 36 -10.81 20.74 -18.83
N GLY A 37 -10.56 21.77 -19.65
CA GLY A 37 -10.01 23.05 -19.19
C GLY A 37 -10.91 23.73 -18.14
N PRO A 38 -10.33 24.51 -17.20
CA PRO A 38 -11.05 24.99 -16.02
C PRO A 38 -12.14 26.01 -16.37
N SER A 39 -13.40 25.59 -16.28
CA SER A 39 -14.56 26.49 -16.37
C SER A 39 -14.89 27.07 -15.00
N ALA A 40 -14.60 28.37 -14.81
CA ALA A 40 -14.92 29.08 -13.58
C ALA A 40 -16.39 29.54 -13.57
N SER A 41 -17.16 29.11 -12.56
CA SER A 41 -18.53 29.57 -12.31
C SER A 41 -18.72 29.93 -10.83
N THR A 42 -18.72 31.22 -10.53
CA THR A 42 -19.03 31.78 -9.22
C THR A 42 -20.54 31.96 -9.03
N THR A 43 -21.09 31.42 -7.93
CA THR A 43 -22.27 32.02 -7.29
C THR A 43 -22.26 31.69 -5.79
N ALA A 44 -22.57 32.69 -4.96
CA ALA A 44 -22.72 32.52 -3.52
C ALA A 44 -24.19 32.33 -3.14
N SER A 45 -24.44 31.69 -1.99
CA SER A 45 -25.68 31.88 -1.22
C SER A 45 -25.37 31.72 0.28
N SER A 46 -26.19 32.32 1.15
CA SER A 46 -25.85 32.58 2.55
C SER A 46 -27.05 32.41 3.49
N ALA A 47 -26.96 31.43 4.40
CA ALA A 47 -27.81 31.23 5.57
C ALA A 47 -27.24 30.07 6.43
N ARG A 48 -27.43 29.98 7.74
CA ARG A 48 -27.56 30.97 8.83
C ARG A 48 -27.41 30.18 10.15
N LEU A 49 -26.80 30.74 11.20
CA LEU A 49 -26.70 30.07 12.51
C LEU A 49 -28.08 29.87 13.16
N PRO A 50 -28.20 28.90 14.09
CA PRO A 50 -28.36 29.29 15.50
C PRO A 50 -27.28 28.68 16.42
N ALA A 51 -27.15 29.21 17.63
CA ALA A 51 -26.15 28.77 18.61
C ALA A 51 -26.70 28.77 20.05
N THR A 52 -26.30 27.75 20.83
CA THR A 52 -26.41 27.64 22.30
C THR A 52 -25.17 26.86 22.77
N SER A 53 -24.28 27.37 23.63
CA SER A 53 -24.45 27.56 25.09
C SER A 53 -24.94 26.29 25.80
N LYS A 54 -24.31 25.73 26.84
CA LYS A 54 -23.12 26.05 27.68
C LYS A 54 -22.51 24.68 28.12
N ALA A 55 -21.37 24.54 28.81
CA ALA A 55 -20.75 25.35 29.87
C ALA A 55 -19.23 25.13 29.98
N ALA A 56 -18.57 25.84 30.90
CA ALA A 56 -17.15 25.68 31.24
C ALA A 56 -16.94 25.67 32.76
N CYS A 57 -16.03 24.82 33.23
CA CYS A 57 -15.43 24.71 34.57
C CYS A 57 -14.16 23.82 34.41
N HIS A 58 -13.01 24.04 35.05
CA HIS A 58 -12.48 25.15 35.83
C HIS A 58 -10.94 25.12 35.70
N LEU A 59 -10.24 26.26 35.86
CA LEU A 59 -8.78 26.22 36.06
C LEU A 59 -8.44 25.74 37.49
N SER A 60 -7.30 25.08 37.62
CA SER A 60 -6.58 24.95 38.90
C SER A 60 -5.09 25.29 38.67
N ALA A 61 -4.44 25.86 39.68
CA ALA A 61 -3.19 26.61 39.48
C ALA A 61 -1.91 25.83 39.83
N VAL A 62 -0.81 26.33 39.26
CA VAL A 62 0.59 25.94 39.54
C VAL A 62 1.07 26.51 40.87
N PRO A 63 1.97 25.82 41.59
CA PRO A 63 3.01 26.45 42.40
C PRO A 63 4.37 26.32 41.69
N GLN A 64 5.01 27.45 41.41
CA GLN A 64 6.44 27.48 41.09
C GLN A 64 7.24 27.42 42.39
N ASP A 65 8.44 26.85 42.36
CA ASP A 65 9.50 27.18 43.31
C ASP A 65 10.81 27.51 42.57
N SER A 66 11.72 28.23 43.21
CA SER A 66 12.66 29.13 42.50
C SER A 66 14.11 29.07 42.97
N ALA A 67 15.03 28.86 42.01
CA ALA A 67 16.29 29.60 41.85
C ALA A 67 17.46 29.39 42.89
N PRO A 68 18.72 29.82 42.59
CA PRO A 68 19.47 29.74 41.33
C PRO A 68 20.96 29.24 41.55
N PRO A 69 22.11 29.83 41.06
CA PRO A 69 23.29 29.03 40.63
C PRO A 69 24.63 29.41 41.32
N PRO A 70 25.79 28.89 40.83
CA PRO A 70 26.74 29.69 39.99
C PRO A 70 27.27 28.92 38.75
N ALA A 71 27.64 29.53 37.61
CA ALA A 71 28.92 30.21 37.25
C ALA A 71 30.19 29.32 37.47
N THR A 72 31.20 29.22 36.58
CA THR A 72 31.83 30.07 35.52
C THR A 72 32.33 29.19 34.33
N SER A 73 32.95 29.62 33.21
CA SER A 73 33.03 30.86 32.35
C SER A 73 33.79 30.49 31.04
N ASP A 74 34.00 31.45 30.11
CA ASP A 74 34.94 31.47 28.96
C ASP A 74 34.58 30.51 27.77
N ALA A 75 34.46 30.87 26.48
CA ALA A 75 35.01 31.93 25.60
C ALA A 75 36.49 31.72 25.16
N VAL A 76 36.97 32.03 23.95
CA VAL A 76 36.51 32.98 22.88
C VAL A 76 36.55 32.33 21.44
N PRO A 77 36.94 32.90 20.25
CA PRO A 77 36.04 32.87 19.06
C PRO A 77 36.52 32.28 17.69
N ALA A 78 35.51 32.14 16.81
CA ALA A 78 35.42 32.15 15.34
C ALA A 78 36.60 32.49 14.38
N GLN A 79 36.59 31.79 13.21
CA GLN A 79 36.58 32.32 11.82
C GLN A 79 36.03 31.19 10.88
N LEU A 80 35.20 31.33 9.82
CA LEU A 80 34.91 32.32 8.73
C LEU A 80 35.58 31.91 7.39
N VAL A 81 34.95 32.26 6.24
CA VAL A 81 35.24 31.89 4.81
C VAL A 81 34.57 30.54 4.44
N ALA A 82 33.51 30.45 3.61
CA ALA A 82 33.33 30.79 2.17
C ALA A 82 34.16 29.85 1.24
N GLU A 83 33.80 29.46 0.01
CA GLU A 83 32.61 29.63 -0.86
C GLU A 83 32.63 28.43 -1.88
N ALA A 84 31.78 28.19 -2.90
CA ALA A 84 30.77 28.98 -3.61
C ALA A 84 29.65 28.08 -4.22
N HIS A 85 28.87 28.66 -5.15
CA HIS A 85 27.86 28.06 -6.03
C HIS A 85 28.28 26.81 -6.84
N ASN A 86 27.30 25.94 -7.15
CA ASN A 86 26.98 25.68 -8.56
C ASN A 86 25.51 25.28 -8.79
N VAL A 87 24.82 26.00 -9.69
CA VAL A 87 23.47 25.66 -10.18
C VAL A 87 23.47 25.87 -11.69
N VAL A 88 23.43 24.78 -12.45
CA VAL A 88 23.16 24.79 -13.90
C VAL A 88 22.21 23.64 -14.22
N ALA A 89 21.04 23.95 -14.76
CA ALA A 89 20.15 22.97 -15.34
C ALA A 89 20.60 22.63 -16.78
N GLN A 90 20.51 21.36 -17.18
CA GLN A 90 20.56 20.96 -18.59
C GLN A 90 19.35 20.10 -18.94
N SER A 91 18.32 20.75 -19.47
CA SER A 91 17.21 20.08 -20.16
C SER A 91 17.68 19.63 -21.55
N SER A 92 17.96 18.34 -21.70
CA SER A 92 18.34 17.71 -22.97
C SER A 92 17.35 16.61 -23.32
N SER A 93 16.38 16.88 -24.20
CA SER A 93 15.43 15.87 -24.67
C SER A 93 16.12 14.88 -25.62
N SER A 94 15.93 13.57 -25.44
CA SER A 94 16.40 12.55 -26.40
C SER A 94 15.65 11.22 -26.26
N ALA A 95 14.57 11.08 -27.03
CA ALA A 95 13.85 9.84 -27.39
C ALA A 95 13.24 8.97 -26.27
N PRO A 96 12.11 8.27 -26.54
CA PRO A 96 11.66 7.19 -25.69
C PRO A 96 12.66 6.03 -25.79
N ARG A 97 13.37 5.73 -24.69
CA ARG A 97 14.15 4.49 -24.61
C ARG A 97 13.17 3.33 -24.51
N SER A 98 13.20 2.41 -25.47
CA SER A 98 12.53 1.11 -25.34
C SER A 98 13.02 0.44 -24.05
N ALA A 99 12.10 0.22 -23.11
CA ALA A 99 12.37 -0.60 -21.95
C ALA A 99 12.46 -2.07 -22.40
N THR A 100 13.67 -2.51 -22.78
CA THR A 100 14.02 -3.93 -22.74
C THR A 100 13.99 -4.35 -21.27
N ALA A 101 12.86 -4.90 -20.84
CA ALA A 101 12.62 -5.29 -19.46
C ALA A 101 13.77 -6.13 -18.92
N SER A 102 14.28 -5.76 -17.74
CA SER A 102 15.31 -6.51 -17.04
C SER A 102 14.81 -7.91 -16.72
N ARG A 103 15.67 -8.92 -16.89
CA ARG A 103 15.34 -10.32 -16.60
C ARG A 103 15.37 -10.60 -15.09
N GLY A 104 14.41 -10.05 -14.34
CA GLY A 104 14.18 -10.36 -12.92
C GLY A 104 13.38 -11.64 -12.71
N SER A 105 12.31 -11.84 -13.48
CA SER A 105 11.36 -12.94 -13.26
C SER A 105 11.91 -14.32 -13.60
N SER A 106 12.08 -15.15 -12.57
CA SER A 106 12.11 -16.60 -12.69
C SER A 106 10.67 -17.13 -12.69
N PHE A 107 10.25 -17.83 -13.76
CA PHE A 107 9.05 -18.69 -13.72
C PHE A 107 9.47 -20.16 -13.65
N LYS A 108 9.11 -20.83 -12.56
CA LYS A 108 9.35 -22.27 -12.33
C LYS A 108 8.16 -22.85 -11.61
N ASP A 109 7.58 -23.93 -12.13
CA ASP A 109 6.59 -24.77 -11.44
C ASP A 109 5.38 -24.02 -10.85
N GLY A 110 4.99 -22.89 -11.46
CA GLY A 110 3.89 -22.03 -10.99
C GLY A 110 4.30 -20.93 -10.00
N HIS A 111 5.57 -20.83 -9.62
CA HIS A 111 6.13 -19.72 -8.86
C HIS A 111 6.61 -18.58 -9.78
N VAL A 112 6.32 -17.33 -9.37
CA VAL A 112 6.80 -16.08 -9.98
C VAL A 112 7.49 -15.22 -8.93
N GLU A 113 8.64 -14.66 -9.27
CA GLU A 113 9.27 -13.56 -8.54
C GLU A 113 9.14 -12.24 -9.32
N LEU A 114 8.72 -11.16 -8.66
CA LEU A 114 8.63 -9.80 -9.20
C LEU A 114 9.60 -8.87 -8.49
N SER A 115 10.80 -8.77 -9.06
CA SER A 115 11.89 -7.91 -8.60
C SER A 115 12.08 -6.71 -9.55
N GLY A 116 11.74 -5.51 -9.07
CA GLY A 116 12.04 -4.23 -9.71
C GLY A 116 10.80 -3.41 -10.14
N ASN A 117 10.91 -2.09 -10.00
CA ASN A 117 9.82 -1.13 -10.26
C ASN A 117 9.28 -1.17 -11.71
N GLU A 118 10.05 -1.73 -12.65
CA GLU A 118 9.65 -1.90 -14.06
C GLU A 118 8.52 -2.93 -14.25
N SER A 119 8.22 -3.78 -13.26
CA SER A 119 7.03 -4.64 -13.26
C SER A 119 5.71 -3.87 -13.01
N PHE A 120 5.74 -2.60 -12.60
CA PHE A 120 4.55 -1.86 -12.15
C PHE A 120 4.24 -0.64 -13.05
N GLY A 121 4.01 -0.92 -14.34
CA GLY A 121 3.68 0.09 -15.35
C GLY A 121 2.36 0.82 -15.05
N SER A 122 2.43 2.10 -14.69
CA SER A 122 1.26 2.96 -14.40
C SER A 122 0.36 2.49 -13.24
N GLY A 123 0.87 1.68 -12.33
CA GLY A 123 0.08 1.02 -11.28
C GLY A 123 -0.90 0.00 -11.87
N ILE A 124 -0.40 -0.81 -12.80
CA ILE A 124 -0.89 -2.13 -13.19
C ILE A 124 0.35 -3.04 -13.10
N CYS A 125 0.22 -4.18 -12.43
CA CYS A 125 1.29 -5.18 -12.41
C CYS A 125 1.40 -5.82 -13.80
N VAL A 126 2.42 -5.45 -14.56
CA VAL A 126 2.75 -6.03 -15.86
C VAL A 126 3.58 -7.27 -15.62
N LEU A 127 2.91 -8.44 -15.55
CA LEU A 127 3.63 -9.71 -15.59
C LEU A 127 4.50 -9.76 -16.86
N PRO A 128 5.75 -10.23 -16.75
CA PRO A 128 6.52 -10.64 -17.91
C PRO A 128 5.77 -11.75 -18.65
N VAL A 129 5.84 -11.73 -19.99
CA VAL A 129 4.96 -12.40 -20.97
C VAL A 129 4.95 -13.94 -20.93
N LEU A 130 5.55 -14.55 -19.91
CA LEU A 130 5.82 -15.99 -19.78
C LEU A 130 4.72 -16.78 -19.06
N ALA A 131 3.85 -16.15 -18.27
CA ALA A 131 2.79 -16.82 -17.53
C ALA A 131 1.50 -15.94 -17.44
N PRO A 132 0.30 -16.51 -17.63
CA PRO A 132 -0.95 -15.86 -17.26
C PRO A 132 -1.16 -15.92 -15.74
N TRP A 133 -1.81 -14.89 -15.16
CA TRP A 133 -2.14 -14.83 -13.74
C TRP A 133 -2.83 -16.09 -13.20
N GLU A 134 -3.75 -16.64 -13.99
CA GLU A 134 -4.47 -17.88 -13.72
C GLU A 134 -3.60 -19.14 -13.55
N ALA A 135 -2.31 -19.09 -13.87
CA ALA A 135 -1.37 -20.20 -13.73
C ALA A 135 -0.36 -19.99 -12.58
N ILE A 136 -0.40 -18.85 -11.89
CA ILE A 136 0.46 -18.57 -10.74
C ILE A 136 -0.12 -19.24 -9.50
N ARG A 137 0.68 -20.10 -8.87
CA ARG A 137 0.41 -20.72 -7.57
C ARG A 137 1.23 -20.10 -6.45
N SER A 138 2.39 -19.53 -6.74
CA SER A 138 3.19 -18.82 -5.75
C SER A 138 3.74 -17.52 -6.31
N LEU A 139 3.69 -16.46 -5.52
CA LEU A 139 4.17 -15.14 -5.90
C LEU A 139 5.01 -14.53 -4.78
N THR A 140 6.18 -14.01 -5.13
CA THR A 140 6.98 -13.14 -4.26
C THR A 140 7.20 -11.80 -4.95
N VAL A 141 6.82 -10.70 -4.30
CA VAL A 141 7.03 -9.32 -4.78
C VAL A 141 8.02 -8.63 -3.87
N THR A 142 9.25 -8.42 -4.35
CA THR A 142 10.38 -7.89 -3.54
C THR A 142 10.59 -6.39 -3.69
N CYS A 143 9.84 -5.73 -4.57
CA CYS A 143 9.83 -4.28 -4.73
C CYS A 143 8.62 -3.65 -4.01
N PRO A 144 8.70 -2.38 -3.53
CA PRO A 144 7.58 -1.74 -2.85
C PRO A 144 6.40 -1.49 -3.79
N ILE A 145 5.19 -1.84 -3.32
CA ILE A 145 3.94 -1.70 -4.07
C ILE A 145 2.87 -0.94 -3.28
N THR A 146 1.85 -0.41 -3.96
CA THR A 146 0.71 0.25 -3.29
C THR A 146 -0.36 -0.74 -2.84
N ILE A 147 -1.29 -0.30 -1.98
CA ILE A 147 -2.48 -1.07 -1.60
C ILE A 147 -3.31 -1.44 -2.85
N ASN A 148 -3.46 -0.52 -3.81
CA ASN A 148 -4.11 -0.82 -5.09
C ASN A 148 -3.37 -1.87 -5.92
N ASP A 149 -2.04 -1.87 -5.93
CA ASP A 149 -1.26 -2.91 -6.64
C ASP A 149 -1.44 -4.28 -5.96
N LEU A 150 -1.41 -4.34 -4.62
CA LEU A 150 -1.70 -5.54 -3.83
C LEU A 150 -3.09 -6.11 -4.13
N HIS A 151 -4.12 -5.25 -4.11
CA HIS A 151 -5.50 -5.60 -4.48
C HIS A 151 -5.56 -6.20 -5.90
N LEU A 152 -4.99 -5.49 -6.89
CA LEU A 152 -5.02 -5.90 -8.29
C LEU A 152 -4.28 -7.22 -8.54
N ILE A 153 -3.20 -7.48 -7.81
CA ILE A 153 -2.46 -8.75 -7.86
C ILE A 153 -3.34 -9.90 -7.37
N LEU A 154 -3.89 -9.79 -6.15
CA LEU A 154 -4.70 -10.85 -5.56
C LEU A 154 -5.96 -11.11 -6.40
N TYR A 155 -6.65 -10.05 -6.84
CA TYR A 155 -7.83 -10.15 -7.71
C TYR A 155 -7.56 -10.89 -9.03
N GLN A 156 -6.35 -10.77 -9.60
CA GLN A 156 -5.99 -11.43 -10.86
C GLN A 156 -5.45 -12.86 -10.63
N ALA A 157 -4.77 -13.10 -9.51
CA ALA A 157 -4.10 -14.36 -9.19
C ALA A 157 -5.06 -15.41 -8.56
N THR A 158 -6.18 -15.71 -9.19
CA THR A 158 -7.27 -16.56 -8.65
C THR A 158 -6.89 -18.02 -8.31
N LYS A 159 -5.69 -18.49 -8.68
CA LYS A 159 -5.16 -19.82 -8.31
C LYS A 159 -3.94 -19.76 -7.38
N LEU A 160 -3.65 -18.60 -6.79
CA LEU A 160 -2.54 -18.39 -5.88
C LEU A 160 -2.74 -19.22 -4.60
N GLU A 161 -1.71 -19.97 -4.22
CA GLU A 161 -1.63 -20.79 -3.00
C GLU A 161 -0.75 -20.12 -1.93
N ARG A 162 0.26 -19.33 -2.36
CA ARG A 162 1.21 -18.62 -1.49
C ARG A 162 1.56 -17.24 -2.03
N ALA A 163 1.42 -16.19 -1.21
CA ALA A 163 1.72 -14.81 -1.57
C ALA A 163 2.71 -14.17 -0.57
N VAL A 164 3.74 -13.49 -1.08
CA VAL A 164 4.70 -12.70 -0.26
C VAL A 164 4.88 -11.32 -0.88
N PHE A 165 4.76 -10.27 -0.06
CA PHE A 165 4.94 -8.87 -0.45
C PHE A 165 5.88 -8.17 0.54
N SER A 166 7.08 -7.77 0.11
CA SER A 166 8.13 -7.33 1.05
C SER A 166 8.10 -5.84 1.46
N SER A 167 7.18 -5.03 0.94
CA SER A 167 6.97 -3.63 1.36
C SER A 167 5.67 -3.06 0.79
N ILE A 168 4.76 -2.56 1.64
CA ILE A 168 3.51 -1.91 1.23
C ILE A 168 3.56 -0.41 1.56
N VAL A 169 3.43 0.42 0.53
CA VAL A 169 3.49 1.89 0.61
C VAL A 169 2.14 2.55 0.31
N GLN A 170 1.98 3.78 0.80
CA GLN A 170 0.75 4.56 0.62
C GLN A 170 0.42 4.80 -0.87
N ASP A 171 -0.87 4.69 -1.20
CA ASP A 171 -1.40 5.06 -2.51
C ASP A 171 -1.11 6.52 -2.86
N THR A 172 -0.51 6.76 -4.03
CA THR A 172 -0.01 8.10 -4.37
C THR A 172 -1.12 9.09 -4.70
N LYS A 173 -2.05 8.74 -5.61
CA LYS A 173 -3.15 9.63 -6.08
C LYS A 173 -4.42 8.92 -6.60
N LYS A 174 -4.52 7.58 -6.57
CA LYS A 174 -5.68 6.86 -7.14
C LYS A 174 -6.78 6.66 -6.09
N ALA A 175 -8.04 6.70 -6.52
CA ALA A 175 -9.13 6.18 -5.71
C ALA A 175 -9.00 4.65 -5.60
N ARG A 176 -9.22 4.09 -4.39
CA ARG A 176 -9.08 2.66 -4.11
C ARG A 176 -10.00 1.82 -4.99
N CYS A 177 -9.46 0.77 -5.59
CA CYS A 177 -10.24 -0.32 -6.17
C CYS A 177 -10.94 -1.08 -5.03
N ARG A 178 -12.27 -1.17 -5.08
CA ARG A 178 -13.08 -2.05 -4.22
C ARG A 178 -13.83 -3.02 -5.11
N VAL A 179 -13.32 -4.25 -5.17
CA VAL A 179 -13.86 -5.38 -5.93
C VAL A 179 -13.49 -6.63 -5.15
N ASP A 180 -14.44 -7.52 -4.94
CA ASP A 180 -14.30 -8.74 -4.15
C ASP A 180 -13.10 -9.59 -4.68
N ILE A 181 -12.17 -9.92 -3.79
CA ILE A 181 -10.93 -10.63 -4.08
C ILE A 181 -11.14 -12.11 -3.77
N ASN A 182 -11.59 -12.88 -4.76
CA ASN A 182 -11.70 -14.34 -4.62
C ASN A 182 -10.38 -15.04 -4.97
N VAL A 183 -9.69 -15.51 -3.94
CA VAL A 183 -8.43 -16.28 -4.01
C VAL A 183 -8.56 -17.54 -3.16
N ASN A 184 -9.61 -18.33 -3.41
CA ASN A 184 -10.01 -19.43 -2.54
C ASN A 184 -8.96 -20.55 -2.31
N ASN A 185 -7.92 -20.62 -3.13
CA ASN A 185 -6.77 -21.55 -2.95
C ASN A 185 -5.65 -20.99 -2.05
N LEU A 186 -5.69 -19.71 -1.66
CA LEU A 186 -4.60 -19.04 -0.96
C LEU A 186 -4.50 -19.57 0.48
N ARG A 187 -3.35 -20.14 0.83
CA ARG A 187 -3.06 -20.76 2.13
C ARG A 187 -2.16 -19.90 3.01
N GLU A 188 -1.22 -19.20 2.39
CA GLU A 188 -0.17 -18.44 3.08
C GLU A 188 -0.08 -17.02 2.49
N LEU A 189 -0.32 -16.01 3.32
CA LEU A 189 -0.24 -14.59 2.96
C LEU A 189 0.75 -13.86 3.87
N ILE A 190 1.91 -13.48 3.32
CA ILE A 190 2.96 -12.73 4.02
C ILE A 190 3.05 -11.30 3.47
N ILE A 191 2.99 -10.31 4.35
CA ILE A 191 3.06 -8.88 4.01
C ILE A 191 4.05 -8.18 4.97
N GLU A 192 5.24 -7.85 4.47
CA GLU A 192 6.32 -7.25 5.24
C GLU A 192 6.38 -5.73 5.03
N ASP A 193 7.01 -5.00 5.96
CA ASP A 193 7.24 -3.54 5.89
C ASP A 193 5.98 -2.73 5.49
N VAL A 194 4.90 -2.96 6.24
CA VAL A 194 3.64 -2.23 6.06
C VAL A 194 3.74 -0.84 6.69
N ARG A 195 3.59 0.19 5.84
CA ARG A 195 3.74 1.61 6.20
C ARG A 195 2.43 2.40 6.17
N THR A 196 1.34 1.77 5.74
CA THR A 196 0.03 2.37 5.47
C THR A 196 -1.05 1.35 5.87
N PRO A 197 -2.25 1.75 6.30
CA PRO A 197 -3.32 0.82 6.64
C PRO A 197 -3.61 -0.16 5.49
N ILE A 198 -3.65 -1.46 5.78
CA ILE A 198 -4.01 -2.55 4.85
C ILE A 198 -5.26 -3.31 5.27
N GLY A 199 -5.86 -3.01 6.43
CA GLY A 199 -7.04 -3.67 7.01
C GLY A 199 -8.15 -3.82 5.99
N SER A 200 -8.39 -2.78 5.19
CA SER A 200 -9.41 -2.82 4.14
C SER A 200 -9.12 -3.73 2.94
N ILE A 201 -7.96 -4.38 2.83
CA ILE A 201 -7.75 -5.52 1.92
C ILE A 201 -8.53 -6.74 2.44
N PHE A 202 -8.55 -6.95 3.76
CA PHE A 202 -9.27 -8.04 4.40
C PHE A 202 -10.79 -7.86 4.31
N ASP A 203 -11.32 -6.61 4.32
CA ASP A 203 -12.73 -6.30 4.00
C ASP A 203 -13.20 -6.94 2.67
N ASP A 204 -12.31 -6.98 1.67
CA ASP A 204 -12.60 -7.43 0.31
C ASP A 204 -12.12 -8.88 0.05
N LEU A 205 -11.57 -9.62 1.04
CA LEU A 205 -10.82 -10.87 0.82
C LEU A 205 -11.62 -12.17 1.07
N GLU A 206 -11.91 -12.91 0.01
CA GLU A 206 -12.41 -14.28 0.08
C GLU A 206 -11.27 -15.29 -0.18
N ALA A 207 -10.86 -16.00 0.88
CA ALA A 207 -9.80 -17.00 0.85
C ALA A 207 -10.19 -18.19 1.75
N LEU A 208 -10.84 -19.20 1.15
CA LEU A 208 -11.38 -20.36 1.88
C LEU A 208 -10.32 -21.34 2.42
N GLU A 209 -9.18 -21.50 1.73
CA GLU A 209 -8.08 -22.36 2.19
C GLU A 209 -7.02 -21.64 3.04
N LEU A 210 -7.23 -20.39 3.46
CA LEU A 210 -6.23 -19.60 4.20
C LEU A 210 -5.92 -20.26 5.56
N GLU A 211 -4.64 -20.57 5.78
CA GLU A 211 -4.12 -21.32 6.94
C GLU A 211 -3.05 -20.52 7.70
N GLU A 212 -2.38 -19.55 7.06
CA GLU A 212 -1.36 -18.68 7.67
C GLU A 212 -1.40 -17.24 7.12
N ILE A 213 -1.38 -16.26 8.03
CA ILE A 213 -1.25 -14.83 7.75
C ILE A 213 -0.08 -14.29 8.57
N LEU A 214 0.88 -13.64 7.92
CA LEU A 214 1.99 -12.94 8.59
C LEU A 214 2.03 -11.49 8.10
N VAL A 215 1.88 -10.52 9.00
CA VAL A 215 2.03 -9.10 8.67
C VAL A 215 3.06 -8.43 9.57
N SER A 216 3.95 -7.61 9.00
CA SER A 216 4.96 -6.85 9.75
C SER A 216 4.85 -5.35 9.47
N TYR A 217 4.55 -4.58 10.51
CA TYR A 217 4.35 -3.14 10.44
C TYR A 217 5.61 -2.37 10.80
N THR A 218 5.97 -1.41 9.95
CA THR A 218 6.93 -0.34 10.27
C THR A 218 6.26 0.99 10.62
N SER A 219 4.93 1.07 10.48
CA SER A 219 4.11 2.22 10.89
C SER A 219 3.09 1.84 11.97
N THR A 220 3.23 2.42 13.16
CA THR A 220 2.38 2.16 14.33
C THR A 220 0.94 2.63 14.11
N SER A 221 0.74 3.77 13.43
CA SER A 221 -0.62 4.27 13.16
C SER A 221 -1.35 3.37 12.17
N ALA A 222 -0.65 2.79 11.19
CA ALA A 222 -1.24 1.83 10.26
C ALA A 222 -1.78 0.60 11.01
N LEU A 223 -0.98 0.00 11.89
CA LEU A 223 -1.43 -1.13 12.71
C LEU A 223 -2.62 -0.74 13.60
N CYS A 224 -2.58 0.41 14.27
CA CYS A 224 -3.70 0.91 15.09
C CYS A 224 -4.99 1.19 14.29
N GLU A 225 -4.89 1.53 13.00
CA GLU A 225 -6.05 1.72 12.10
C GLU A 225 -6.59 0.38 11.56
N ASP A 226 -5.80 -0.69 11.61
CA ASP A 226 -6.13 -2.01 11.06
C ASP A 226 -6.65 -3.04 12.12
N GLU A 227 -6.51 -2.75 13.43
CA GLU A 227 -6.88 -3.67 14.53
C GLU A 227 -8.31 -4.21 14.43
N ASP A 228 -9.30 -3.33 14.26
CA ASP A 228 -10.71 -3.71 14.14
C ASP A 228 -10.98 -4.55 12.87
N GLY A 229 -10.24 -4.28 11.78
CA GLY A 229 -10.34 -5.00 10.52
C GLY A 229 -9.84 -6.45 10.63
N TYR A 230 -8.78 -6.69 11.41
CA TYR A 230 -8.32 -8.04 11.71
C TYR A 230 -9.35 -8.83 12.53
N CYS A 231 -9.95 -8.22 13.55
CA CYS A 231 -10.98 -8.87 14.36
C CYS A 231 -12.20 -9.24 13.51
N GLN A 232 -12.74 -8.29 12.73
CA GLN A 232 -13.88 -8.52 11.83
C GLN A 232 -13.60 -9.62 10.80
N PHE A 233 -12.44 -9.57 10.12
CA PHE A 233 -12.04 -10.60 9.16
C PHE A 233 -11.99 -12.00 9.79
N LEU A 234 -11.44 -12.14 11.00
CA LEU A 234 -11.37 -13.43 11.68
C LEU A 234 -12.74 -13.92 12.19
N GLU A 235 -13.66 -13.03 12.56
CA GLU A 235 -15.06 -13.37 12.89
C GLU A 235 -15.84 -13.91 11.67
N ASP A 236 -15.61 -13.31 10.49
CA ASP A 236 -16.21 -13.77 9.22
C ASP A 236 -15.54 -15.06 8.70
N MET A 237 -14.24 -15.26 8.97
CA MET A 237 -13.53 -16.51 8.69
C MET A 237 -14.04 -17.67 9.57
N ALA A 238 -14.26 -17.42 10.87
CA ALA A 238 -14.49 -18.46 11.88
C ALA A 238 -15.80 -19.24 11.73
N GLN A 239 -16.76 -18.73 10.95
CA GLN A 239 -18.08 -19.35 10.77
C GLN A 239 -18.07 -20.57 9.84
N ASP A 240 -17.27 -20.53 8.77
CA ASP A 240 -17.29 -21.54 7.69
C ASP A 240 -15.92 -22.18 7.37
N ARG A 241 -14.81 -21.66 7.93
CA ARG A 241 -13.44 -22.02 7.49
C ARG A 241 -12.65 -22.79 8.57
N LYS A 242 -11.49 -23.31 8.18
CA LYS A 242 -10.56 -23.99 9.11
C LYS A 242 -9.97 -23.00 10.13
N PRO A 243 -9.55 -23.47 11.32
CA PRO A 243 -8.56 -22.78 12.13
C PRO A 243 -7.27 -22.55 11.34
N GLY A 244 -6.67 -21.37 11.49
CA GLY A 244 -5.36 -21.01 10.97
C GLY A 244 -4.53 -20.24 11.99
N ASN A 245 -3.43 -19.64 11.53
CA ASN A 245 -2.52 -18.85 12.35
C ASN A 245 -2.43 -17.41 11.82
N ILE A 246 -2.49 -16.42 12.71
CA ILE A 246 -2.22 -15.02 12.39
C ILE A 246 -1.07 -14.50 13.24
N ILE A 247 -0.05 -13.93 12.60
CA ILE A 247 1.12 -13.37 13.26
C ILE A 247 1.28 -11.91 12.82
N ILE A 248 1.21 -10.98 13.78
CA ILE A 248 1.32 -9.55 13.55
C ILE A 248 2.56 -9.04 14.29
N TYR A 249 3.56 -8.58 13.55
CA TYR A 249 4.78 -7.96 14.12
C TYR A 249 4.68 -6.44 14.09
N SER A 250 5.05 -5.79 15.20
CA SER A 250 5.21 -4.33 15.26
C SER A 250 6.66 -3.95 15.54
N ASN A 251 7.25 -3.13 14.68
CA ASN A 251 8.60 -2.60 14.91
C ASN A 251 8.65 -1.52 16.02
N ASP A 252 7.51 -0.97 16.45
CA ASP A 252 7.42 0.02 17.53
C ASP A 252 7.34 -0.64 18.93
N SER A 253 8.30 -0.31 19.80
CA SER A 253 8.31 -0.78 21.20
C SER A 253 7.09 -0.36 22.01
N TRP A 254 6.55 0.84 21.82
CA TRP A 254 5.35 1.26 22.57
C TRP A 254 4.17 0.34 22.25
N TYR A 255 4.01 -0.06 20.99
CA TYR A 255 2.94 -0.96 20.59
C TYR A 255 3.13 -2.35 21.20
N ARG A 256 4.33 -2.93 21.08
CA ARG A 256 4.67 -4.24 21.68
C ARG A 256 4.45 -4.25 23.20
N ASP A 257 4.98 -3.24 23.88
CA ASP A 257 5.04 -3.21 25.34
C ASP A 257 3.70 -2.81 26.00
N ALA A 258 2.77 -2.18 25.25
CA ALA A 258 1.52 -1.62 25.81
C ALA A 258 0.21 -2.02 25.12
N ARG A 259 0.21 -2.49 23.86
CA ARG A 259 -1.02 -2.84 23.10
C ARG A 259 -1.06 -4.27 22.59
N ALA A 260 0.07 -4.85 22.17
CA ALA A 260 0.14 -6.13 21.46
C ALA A 260 -0.60 -7.28 22.16
N GLN A 261 -0.35 -7.53 23.45
CA GLN A 261 -1.09 -8.55 24.23
C GLN A 261 -2.61 -8.33 24.16
N GLY A 262 -3.06 -7.08 24.30
CA GLY A 262 -4.48 -6.74 24.26
C GLY A 262 -5.11 -6.86 22.87
N LEU A 263 -4.33 -6.85 21.79
CA LEU A 263 -4.83 -7.23 20.46
C LEU A 263 -4.85 -8.76 20.31
N GLN A 264 -3.82 -9.47 20.78
CA GLN A 264 -3.79 -10.94 20.73
C GLN A 264 -4.99 -11.55 21.46
N GLU A 265 -5.29 -11.07 22.69
CA GLU A 265 -6.46 -11.48 23.46
C GLU A 265 -7.80 -11.20 22.75
N GLN A 266 -7.85 -10.20 21.85
CA GLN A 266 -9.04 -9.92 21.04
C GLN A 266 -9.13 -10.88 19.84
N LEU A 267 -8.05 -11.10 19.10
CA LEU A 267 -8.03 -12.02 17.94
C LEU A 267 -8.30 -13.48 18.34
N GLU A 268 -7.80 -13.92 19.50
CA GLU A 268 -8.09 -15.23 20.10
C GLU A 268 -9.52 -15.36 20.64
N ALA A 269 -10.17 -14.25 21.01
CA ALA A 269 -11.56 -14.26 21.48
C ALA A 269 -12.58 -14.17 20.33
N SER A 270 -12.23 -13.49 19.25
CA SER A 270 -13.04 -13.30 18.04
C SER A 270 -13.10 -14.54 17.13
N SER A 271 -12.22 -15.53 17.31
CA SER A 271 -12.08 -16.62 16.32
C SER A 271 -11.59 -17.94 16.90
N ASN A 272 -11.49 -18.96 16.04
CA ASN A 272 -10.80 -20.22 16.34
C ASN A 272 -9.33 -20.23 15.86
N TRP A 273 -8.77 -19.07 15.46
CA TRP A 273 -7.39 -18.94 14.98
C TRP A 273 -6.41 -18.77 16.15
N THR A 274 -5.18 -19.24 15.96
CA THR A 274 -4.08 -18.94 16.90
C THR A 274 -3.48 -17.60 16.50
N ALA A 275 -3.52 -16.62 17.40
CA ALA A 275 -2.90 -15.32 17.17
C ALA A 275 -1.56 -15.20 17.90
N ALA A 276 -0.63 -14.44 17.33
CA ALA A 276 0.57 -13.95 18.01
C ALA A 276 0.81 -12.50 17.59
N VAL A 277 0.82 -11.58 18.55
CA VAL A 277 1.13 -10.16 18.29
C VAL A 277 2.44 -9.83 18.99
N ILE A 278 3.47 -9.50 18.22
CA ILE A 278 4.89 -9.54 18.62
C ILE A 278 5.60 -8.21 18.43
#